data_AF-A0A371SLI0-F1
#
_entry.id   AF-A0A371SLI0-F1
#
_cell.length_a   1.000
_cell.length_b   1.000
_cell.length_c   1.000
_cell.angle_alpha   90.00
_cell.angle_beta   90.00
_cell.angle_gamma   90.00
#
_symmetry.space_group_name_H-M   'P 1'
#
loop_
_entity.id
_entity.type
_entity.pdbx_description
1 polymer ?
#
loop_
_entity_poly.entity_id
_entity_poly.type
_entity_poly.pdbx_seq_one_letter_code
_entity_poly.pdbx_strand_id
1 'polypeptide(L)'
;MKDKEIVVEELNTLLRGTYMGIRAFEHHIQNLDEPELKQKFQTIQQETKMNAQKLAERIQNLNGIPADSEGVSGMMHGFMHKVMLPNQPEEILKDALKGLEKYGVEYSEELVKGDLDPESKMVAEDVIDTSRRHADEIRNLLELNDKHT
;
A
#
# COMPACT_ATOMS: atom_id res chain seq x y z
N MET A 1 -25.61 -9.60 13.52
CA MET A 1 -25.24 -8.83 12.32
C MET A 1 -24.03 -8.01 12.72
N LYS A 2 -22.92 -8.11 11.98
CA LYS A 2 -21.76 -7.22 12.20
C LYS A 2 -22.21 -5.78 12.00
N ASP A 3 -21.66 -4.85 12.76
CA ASP A 3 -21.96 -3.45 12.57
C ASP A 3 -21.36 -2.99 11.23
N LYS A 4 -22.23 -2.74 10.25
CA LYS A 4 -21.80 -2.39 8.89
C LYS A 4 -20.97 -1.11 8.88
N GLU A 5 -21.20 -0.21 9.83
CA GLU A 5 -20.44 1.03 9.96
C GLU A 5 -18.97 0.74 10.34
N ILE A 6 -18.74 -0.21 11.25
CA ILE A 6 -17.39 -0.64 11.64
C ILE A 6 -16.66 -1.26 10.45
N VAL A 7 -17.30 -2.16 9.71
CA VAL A 7 -16.70 -2.81 8.53
C VAL A 7 -16.34 -1.76 7.46
N VAL A 8 -17.23 -0.80 7.21
CA VAL A 8 -16.98 0.29 6.26
C VAL A 8 -15.79 1.15 6.72
N GLU A 9 -15.67 1.46 8.01
CA GLU A 9 -14.57 2.27 8.52
C GLU A 9 -13.21 1.54 8.49
N GLU A 10 -13.18 0.24 8.79
CA GLU A 10 -11.98 -0.59 8.67
C GLU A 10 -11.51 -0.64 7.20
N LEU A 11 -12.42 -0.91 6.25
CA LEU A 11 -12.09 -0.91 4.82
C LEU A 11 -11.66 0.48 4.33
N ASN A 12 -12.28 1.55 4.81
CA ASN A 12 -11.88 2.91 4.50
C ASN A 12 -10.47 3.23 5.04
N THR A 13 -10.13 2.73 6.22
CA THR A 13 -8.79 2.88 6.78
C THR A 13 -7.75 2.17 5.91
N LEU A 14 -8.04 0.94 5.46
CA LEU A 14 -7.18 0.20 4.54
C LEU A 14 -7.07 0.91 3.17
N LEU A 15 -8.17 1.46 2.65
CA LEU A 15 -8.19 2.23 1.40
C LEU A 15 -7.31 3.48 1.48
N ARG A 16 -7.38 4.23 2.58
CA ARG A 16 -6.50 5.38 2.81
C ARG A 16 -5.03 4.98 2.84
N GLY A 17 -4.69 3.89 3.52
CA GLY A 17 -3.33 3.32 3.49
C GLY A 17 -2.88 2.90 2.08
N THR A 18 -3.80 2.36 1.28
CA THR A 18 -3.54 1.98 -0.11
C THR A 18 -3.23 3.20 -0.99
N TYR A 19 -3.98 4.30 -0.84
CA TYR A 19 -3.64 5.58 -1.49
C TYR A 19 -2.29 6.14 -1.02
N MET A 20 -1.92 5.91 0.24
CA MET A 20 -0.58 6.27 0.73
C MET A 20 0.51 5.53 -0.03
N GLY A 21 0.37 4.22 -0.20
CA GLY A 21 1.28 3.41 -1.02
C GLY A 21 1.39 3.93 -2.45
N ILE A 22 0.25 4.25 -3.11
CA ILE A 22 0.25 4.75 -4.50
C ILE A 22 1.09 6.02 -4.67
N ARG A 23 0.97 6.97 -3.73
CA ARG A 23 1.75 8.23 -3.79
C ARG A 23 3.20 8.03 -3.38
N ALA A 24 3.50 7.14 -2.44
CA ALA A 24 4.87 6.79 -2.10
C ALA A 24 5.59 6.22 -3.33
N PHE A 25 4.97 5.27 -4.04
CA PHE A 25 5.51 4.75 -5.30
C PHE A 25 5.61 5.82 -6.40
N GLU A 26 4.63 6.72 -6.52
CA GLU A 26 4.72 7.86 -7.46
C GLU A 26 5.99 8.68 -7.20
N HIS A 27 6.25 9.01 -5.93
CA HIS A 27 7.44 9.74 -5.53
C HIS A 27 8.73 8.96 -5.84
N HIS A 28 8.78 7.67 -5.51
CA HIS A 28 9.96 6.84 -5.84
C HIS A 28 10.21 6.77 -7.34
N ILE A 29 9.17 6.56 -8.17
CA ILE A 29 9.27 6.50 -9.63
C ILE A 29 9.85 7.81 -10.21
N GLN A 30 9.51 8.96 -9.62
CA GLN A 30 10.03 10.26 -10.03
C GLN A 30 11.52 10.45 -9.72
N ASN A 31 12.03 9.77 -8.69
CA ASN A 31 13.43 9.88 -8.24
C ASN A 31 14.30 8.68 -8.67
N LEU A 32 13.74 7.72 -9.42
CA LEU A 32 14.47 6.61 -10.01
C LEU A 32 14.90 6.90 -11.45
N ASP A 33 16.20 6.82 -11.69
CA ASP A 33 16.82 6.95 -13.01
C ASP A 33 16.92 5.61 -13.75
N GLU A 34 17.06 4.50 -13.02
CA GLU A 34 17.22 3.16 -13.60
C GLU A 34 15.91 2.69 -14.27
N PRO A 35 15.88 2.48 -15.60
CA PRO A 35 14.63 2.21 -16.33
C PRO A 35 13.94 0.91 -15.91
N GLU A 36 14.70 -0.15 -15.65
CA GLU A 36 14.15 -1.46 -15.27
C GLU A 36 13.48 -1.39 -13.89
N LEU A 37 14.18 -0.81 -12.91
CA LEU A 37 13.65 -0.59 -11.58
C LEU A 37 12.42 0.33 -11.59
N LYS A 38 12.45 1.39 -12.40
CA LYS A 38 11.30 2.29 -12.60
C LYS A 38 10.08 1.55 -13.15
N GLN A 39 10.28 0.65 -14.12
CA GLN A 39 9.19 -0.17 -14.68
C GLN A 39 8.60 -1.12 -13.63
N LYS A 40 9.43 -1.70 -12.76
CA LYS A 40 8.95 -2.52 -11.63
C LYS A 40 8.10 -1.72 -10.66
N PHE A 41 8.55 -0.53 -10.28
CA PHE A 41 7.79 0.34 -9.38
C PHE A 41 6.48 0.81 -10.00
N GLN A 42 6.45 1.09 -11.31
CA GLN A 42 5.21 1.40 -12.03
C GLN A 42 4.23 0.24 -12.03
N THR A 43 4.71 -1.00 -12.17
CA THR A 43 3.89 -2.21 -12.12
C THR A 43 3.24 -2.37 -10.74
N ILE A 44 4.05 -2.27 -9.68
CA ILE A 44 3.60 -2.29 -8.29
C ILE A 44 2.56 -1.19 -8.02
N GLN A 45 2.83 0.05 -8.48
CA GLN A 45 1.90 1.16 -8.30
C GLN A 45 0.55 0.88 -8.99
N GLN A 46 0.57 0.29 -10.19
CA GLN A 46 -0.64 -0.06 -10.93
C GLN A 46 -1.44 -1.16 -10.22
N GLU A 47 -0.79 -2.18 -9.67
CA GLU A 47 -1.43 -3.22 -8.88
C GLU A 47 -2.05 -2.66 -7.58
N THR A 48 -1.36 -1.72 -6.94
CA THR A 48 -1.86 -1.00 -5.78
C THR A 48 -3.11 -0.15 -6.11
N LYS A 49 -3.14 0.48 -7.30
CA LYS A 49 -4.35 1.18 -7.80
C LYS A 49 -5.53 0.24 -8.00
N MET A 50 -5.31 -0.96 -8.52
CA MET A 50 -6.37 -1.97 -8.65
C MET A 50 -6.90 -2.40 -7.27
N ASN A 51 -6.03 -2.52 -6.27
CA ASN A 51 -6.44 -2.83 -4.91
C ASN A 51 -7.28 -1.72 -4.27
N ALA A 52 -6.94 -0.45 -4.51
CA ALA A 52 -7.77 0.68 -4.08
C ALA A 52 -9.18 0.61 -4.71
N GLN A 53 -9.28 0.21 -5.98
CA GLN A 53 -10.57 0.03 -6.66
C GLN A 53 -11.39 -1.11 -6.02
N LYS A 54 -10.78 -2.26 -5.73
CA LYS A 54 -11.46 -3.39 -5.05
C LYS A 54 -12.03 -2.99 -3.69
N LEU A 55 -11.25 -2.25 -2.90
CA LEU A 55 -11.69 -1.74 -1.60
C LEU A 55 -12.85 -0.75 -1.74
N ALA A 56 -12.73 0.21 -2.66
CA ALA A 56 -13.78 1.20 -2.91
C ALA A 56 -15.09 0.54 -3.35
N GLU A 57 -15.03 -0.43 -4.27
CA GLU A 57 -16.19 -1.20 -4.72
C GLU A 57 -16.83 -1.96 -3.54
N ARG A 58 -16.02 -2.62 -2.71
CA ARG A 58 -16.55 -3.34 -1.54
C ARG A 58 -17.28 -2.40 -0.57
N ILE A 59 -16.71 -1.22 -0.32
CA ILE A 59 -17.33 -0.20 0.55
C ILE A 59 -18.67 0.26 -0.03
N GLN A 60 -18.75 0.50 -1.34
CA GLN A 60 -20.00 0.87 -2.01
C GLN A 60 -21.06 -0.24 -1.95
N ASN A 61 -20.65 -1.51 -2.09
CA ASN A 61 -21.54 -2.67 -1.96
C ASN A 61 -22.14 -2.78 -0.54
N LEU A 62 -21.45 -2.23 0.46
CA LEU A 62 -21.95 -2.12 1.84
C LEU A 62 -22.83 -0.87 2.05
N ASN A 63 -23.07 -0.05 1.02
CA ASN A 63 -23.70 1.27 1.06
C ASN A 63 -22.89 2.33 1.84
N GLY A 64 -21.58 2.10 2.00
CA GLY A 64 -20.64 3.08 2.54
C GLY A 64 -20.15 4.06 1.46
N ILE A 65 -19.53 5.14 1.92
CA ILE A 65 -18.85 6.10 1.05
C ILE A 65 -17.34 5.79 1.09
N PRO A 66 -16.71 5.42 -0.03
CA PRO A 66 -15.27 5.22 -0.08
C PRO A 66 -14.53 6.52 0.19
N ALA A 67 -13.46 6.42 0.97
CA ALA A 67 -12.51 7.49 1.15
C ALA A 67 -11.91 7.86 -0.21
N ASP A 68 -11.79 9.17 -0.47
CA ASP A 68 -11.08 9.67 -1.62
C ASP A 68 -9.59 9.81 -1.32
N SER A 69 -8.80 10.09 -2.37
CA SER A 69 -7.37 10.33 -2.23
C SER A 69 -7.03 11.69 -1.60
N GLU A 70 -7.98 12.62 -1.51
CA GLU A 70 -7.78 13.99 -1.01
C GLU A 70 -7.79 14.04 0.52
N GLY A 71 -8.67 13.27 1.17
CA GLY A 71 -8.75 13.11 2.62
C GLY A 71 -7.51 12.45 3.25
N VAL A 72 -6.64 11.84 2.44
CA VAL A 72 -5.38 11.23 2.87
C VAL A 72 -4.26 12.26 3.01
N SER A 73 -4.42 13.48 2.46
CA SER A 73 -3.37 14.50 2.40
C SER A 73 -2.81 14.89 3.78
N GLY A 74 -3.62 14.88 4.84
CA GLY A 74 -3.18 15.19 6.21
C GLY A 74 -2.31 14.09 6.84
N MET A 75 -2.70 12.83 6.68
CA MET A 75 -1.91 11.68 7.14
C MET A 75 -0.62 11.50 6.31
N MET A 76 -0.66 11.88 5.02
CA MET A 76 0.52 11.91 4.16
C MET A 76 1.60 12.84 4.65
N HIS A 77 1.26 14.04 5.13
CA HIS A 77 2.28 14.99 5.60
C HIS A 77 3.14 14.36 6.73
N GLY A 78 2.49 13.63 7.65
CA GLY A 78 3.18 12.90 8.71
C GLY A 78 3.96 11.67 8.23
N PHE A 79 3.50 10.99 7.17
CA PHE A 79 4.19 9.85 6.56
C PHE A 79 5.42 10.29 5.76
N MET A 80 5.28 11.28 4.88
CA MET A 80 6.36 11.83 4.06
C MET A 80 7.46 12.47 4.91
N HIS A 81 7.13 13.04 6.08
CA HIS A 81 8.15 13.53 7.01
C HIS A 81 8.93 12.39 7.72
N LYS A 82 8.36 11.18 7.80
CA LYS A 82 8.99 10.01 8.43
C LYS A 82 9.79 9.15 7.45
N VAL A 83 9.51 9.29 6.16
CA VAL A 83 10.28 8.72 5.05
C VAL A 83 11.40 9.71 4.72
N MET A 84 12.66 9.32 4.91
CA MET A 84 13.75 10.10 4.31
C MET A 84 13.63 9.91 2.81
N LEU A 85 13.47 11.00 2.04
CA LEU A 85 13.32 10.96 0.59
C LEU A 85 14.71 10.68 -0.03
N PRO A 86 15.04 9.43 -0.36
CA PRO A 86 16.38 9.10 -0.77
C PRO A 86 16.53 9.33 -2.27
N ASN A 87 17.71 9.79 -2.69
CA ASN A 87 18.04 9.93 -4.12
C ASN A 87 18.84 8.74 -4.65
N GLN A 88 19.16 7.75 -3.80
CA GLN A 88 19.92 6.57 -4.18
C GLN A 88 18.96 5.37 -4.37
N PRO A 89 19.09 4.59 -5.45
CA PRO A 89 18.20 3.46 -5.74
C PRO A 89 18.08 2.44 -4.59
N GLU A 90 19.19 2.12 -3.91
CA GLU A 90 19.20 1.20 -2.77
C GLU A 90 18.36 1.72 -1.60
N GLU A 91 18.50 3.00 -1.27
CA GLU A 91 17.73 3.62 -0.18
C GLU A 91 16.24 3.75 -0.56
N ILE A 92 15.93 4.00 -1.84
CA ILE A 92 14.55 3.98 -2.36
C ILE A 92 13.93 2.58 -2.21
N LEU A 93 14.68 1.53 -2.54
CA LEU A 93 14.24 0.15 -2.37
C LEU A 93 14.01 -0.20 -0.89
N LYS A 94 14.93 0.19 0.00
CA LYS A 94 14.78 -0.01 1.45
C LYS A 94 13.55 0.70 2.02
N ASP A 95 13.32 1.95 1.59
CA ASP A 95 12.16 2.71 2.04
C ASP A 95 10.84 2.10 1.54
N ALA A 96 10.78 1.72 0.26
CA ALA A 96 9.62 1.03 -0.30
C ALA A 96 9.34 -0.30 0.41
N LEU A 97 10.39 -1.11 0.68
CA LEU A 97 10.25 -2.36 1.44
C LEU A 97 9.68 -2.11 2.83
N LYS A 98 10.24 -1.15 3.57
CA LYS A 98 9.77 -0.78 4.91
C LYS A 98 8.32 -0.28 4.87
N GLY A 99 7.94 0.49 3.85
CA GLY A 99 6.57 0.96 3.65
C GLY A 99 5.59 -0.21 3.48
N LEU A 100 5.93 -1.16 2.62
CA LEU A 100 5.13 -2.36 2.37
C LEU A 100 5.02 -3.25 3.61
N GLU A 101 6.15 -3.59 4.26
CA GLU A 101 6.14 -4.47 5.43
C GLU A 101 5.37 -3.84 6.60
N LYS A 102 5.65 -2.58 6.93
CA LYS A 102 5.06 -1.94 8.10
C LYS A 102 3.60 -1.55 7.90
N TYR A 103 3.27 -0.95 6.76
CA TYR A 103 1.93 -0.38 6.54
C TYR A 103 1.07 -1.27 5.64
N GLY A 104 1.64 -1.81 4.57
CA GLY A 104 0.93 -2.72 3.66
C GLY A 104 0.63 -4.10 4.27
N VAL A 105 1.45 -4.55 5.23
CA VAL A 105 1.31 -5.86 5.88
C VAL A 105 0.99 -5.74 7.36
N GLU A 106 1.97 -5.42 8.23
CA GLU A 106 1.81 -5.47 9.69
C GLU A 106 0.62 -4.66 10.19
N TYR A 107 0.57 -3.36 9.87
CA TYR A 107 -0.53 -2.48 10.29
C TYR A 107 -1.87 -2.90 9.68
N SER A 108 -1.86 -3.32 8.42
CA SER A 108 -3.07 -3.74 7.71
C SER A 108 -3.65 -5.04 8.29
N GLU A 109 -2.80 -5.99 8.70
CA GLU A 109 -3.21 -7.19 9.42
C GLU A 109 -3.84 -6.85 10.77
N GLU A 110 -3.20 -5.99 11.57
CA GLU A 110 -3.78 -5.56 12.86
C GLU A 110 -5.15 -4.89 12.68
N LEU A 111 -5.31 -4.09 11.62
CA LEU A 111 -6.56 -3.41 11.29
C LEU A 111 -7.69 -4.41 10.96
N VAL A 112 -7.39 -5.50 10.27
CA VAL A 112 -8.40 -6.45 9.74
C VAL A 112 -8.58 -7.70 10.60
N LYS A 113 -7.86 -7.82 11.71
CA LYS A 113 -8.08 -8.86 12.75
C LYS A 113 -9.46 -8.78 13.40
N GLY A 114 -10.14 -7.65 13.24
CA GLY A 114 -11.45 -7.35 13.81
C GLY A 114 -12.64 -7.92 13.05
N ASP A 115 -13.66 -7.08 12.86
CA ASP A 115 -15.05 -7.51 12.67
C ASP A 115 -15.51 -7.58 11.21
N LEU A 116 -14.59 -7.72 10.24
CA LEU A 116 -14.94 -7.85 8.82
C LEU A 116 -15.85 -9.05 8.53
N ASP A 117 -16.92 -8.84 7.75
CA ASP A 117 -17.70 -9.95 7.20
C ASP A 117 -16.85 -10.79 6.23
N PRO A 118 -17.26 -12.04 5.92
CA PRO A 118 -16.41 -12.95 5.14
C PRO A 118 -15.94 -12.41 3.79
N GLU A 119 -16.78 -11.64 3.09
CA GLU A 119 -16.44 -11.11 1.78
C GLU A 119 -15.53 -9.87 1.91
N SER A 120 -15.79 -8.99 2.88
CA SER A 120 -14.89 -7.87 3.19
C SER A 120 -13.51 -8.35 3.63
N LYS A 121 -13.48 -9.43 4.42
CA LYS A 121 -12.24 -10.08 4.85
C LYS A 121 -11.44 -10.61 3.67
N MET A 122 -12.10 -11.32 2.74
CA MET A 122 -11.44 -11.84 1.54
C MET A 122 -10.85 -10.72 0.67
N VAL A 123 -11.57 -9.60 0.49
CA VAL A 123 -11.05 -8.43 -0.24
C VAL A 123 -9.84 -7.82 0.48
N ALA A 124 -9.91 -7.66 1.80
CA ALA A 124 -8.80 -7.11 2.58
C ALA A 124 -7.57 -8.02 2.56
N GLU A 125 -7.76 -9.34 2.68
CA GLU A 125 -6.68 -10.34 2.61
C GLU A 125 -5.99 -10.30 1.25
N ASP A 126 -6.72 -10.21 0.13
CA ASP A 126 -6.15 -10.09 -1.21
C ASP A 126 -5.27 -8.84 -1.38
N VAL A 127 -5.67 -7.71 -0.78
CA VAL A 127 -4.86 -6.48 -0.78
C VAL A 127 -3.58 -6.64 0.05
N ILE A 128 -3.68 -7.28 1.21
CA ILE A 128 -2.53 -7.53 2.10
C ILE A 128 -1.57 -8.54 1.46
N ASP A 129 -2.07 -9.60 0.86
CA ASP A 129 -1.28 -10.61 0.14
C ASP A 129 -0.54 -10.01 -1.05
N THR A 130 -1.20 -9.11 -1.78
CA THR A 130 -0.52 -8.34 -2.84
C THR A 130 0.64 -7.52 -2.27
N SER A 131 0.45 -6.87 -1.12
CA SER A 131 1.52 -6.10 -0.44
C SER A 131 2.67 -7.00 0.03
N ARG A 132 2.39 -8.19 0.56
CA ARG A 132 3.41 -9.20 0.93
C ARG A 132 4.24 -9.60 -0.29
N ARG A 133 3.59 -9.93 -1.41
CA ARG A 133 4.28 -10.29 -2.66
C ARG A 133 5.16 -9.15 -3.17
N HIS A 134 4.68 -7.91 -3.12
CA HIS A 134 5.49 -6.74 -3.51
C HIS A 134 6.71 -6.55 -2.60
N ALA A 135 6.56 -6.79 -1.29
CA ALA A 135 7.67 -6.73 -0.35
C ALA A 135 8.74 -7.78 -0.70
N ASP A 136 8.31 -8.99 -1.06
CA ASP A 136 9.21 -10.05 -1.53
C ASP A 136 9.91 -9.69 -2.85
N GLU A 137 9.18 -9.11 -3.81
CA GLU A 137 9.75 -8.62 -5.06
C GLU A 137 10.85 -7.56 -4.81
N ILE A 138 10.60 -6.59 -3.93
CA ILE A 138 11.57 -5.53 -3.58
C ILE A 138 12.76 -6.10 -2.79
N ARG A 139 12.53 -7.04 -1.87
CA ARG A 139 13.60 -7.68 -1.11
C ARG A 139 14.56 -8.44 -2.03
N ASN A 140 14.03 -9.16 -3.01
CA ASN A 140 14.84 -9.84 -4.01
C ASN A 140 15.69 -8.87 -4.84
N LEU A 141 15.14 -7.68 -5.18
CA LEU A 141 15.90 -6.64 -5.88
C LEU A 141 17.07 -6.09 -5.04
N LEU A 142 16.86 -5.90 -3.73
CA LEU A 142 17.92 -5.49 -2.80
C LEU A 142 19.04 -6.54 -2.71
N GLU A 143 18.69 -7.82 -2.54
CA GLU A 143 19.67 -8.90 -2.43
C GLU A 143 20.49 -9.12 -3.72
N LEU A 144 19.93 -8.79 -4.89
CA LEU A 144 20.63 -8.86 -6.17
C LEU A 144 21.63 -7.70 -6.32
N ASN A 145 21.27 -6.51 -5.85
CA ASN A 145 22.15 -5.34 -5.86
C ASN A 145 23.33 -5.52 -4.88
N ASP A 146 23.11 -6.09 -3.70
CA ASP A 146 24.18 -6.35 -2.71
C ASP A 146 25.26 -7.33 -3.20
N LYS A 147 24.96 -8.18 -4.19
CA LYS A 147 25.92 -9.16 -4.75
C LYS A 147 26.86 -8.58 -5.81
N HIS A 148 26.65 -7.33 -6.22
CA HIS A 148 27.40 -6.67 -7.30
C HIS A 148 28.25 -5.48 -6.82
N THR A 149 28.32 -5.26 -5.50
CA THR A 149 29.17 -4.27 -4.81
C THR A 149 30.33 -4.93 -4.06
#